data_AF-A0AAN7AUM6-F1
#
_entry.id   AF-A0AAN7AUM6-F1
#
_cell.length_a   1.000
_cell.length_b   1.000
_cell.length_c   1.000
_cell.angle_alpha   90.00
_cell.angle_beta   90.00
_cell.angle_gamma   90.00
#
_symmetry.space_group_name_H-M   'P 1'
#
loop_
_entity.id
_entity.type
_entity.pdbx_description
1 polymer ?
#
loop_
_entity_poly.entity_id
_entity_poly.type
_entity_poly.pdbx_seq_one_letter_code
_entity_poly.pdbx_strand_id
1 'polypeptide(L)'
;MSNKGSAYGQAAGDTDFRKKYDLDEYAAKAAAREAAEKEERKARYEAKLAGKKYYKPMDGTETLTTARNATQDFSKMIGTTSLVPAGAGVGKRGRGAGFYCEACDLTFKDNLQWLEHTNSMQHLRNVGTTGDVKKATAEEVHARIEALWQRQQELKREQVITLQERLEVRKEEEEKEREEKRRKRKEAEEKKRLEKEAALKAKTDYGEDVRIEGEHDEDDMMAAMGQEVQSRDVGSKTHVIVLTTESRQTTSAPRSHDSIQPLLESALTPGELLNLLRPLLTSHIHLPSSTSALAAAALLRRQLKQMQTDKDIPGISCGLVSDNNIFEWEVMLMISDECKYYGGGNFRAVLTFPTTYPLMPPKLVFQSPIPFHPNIYPDGKLCISILHPPEEDISGYEMASERWSPVQSPESILLSVISLFEDPNDESPANLDAAVLLREERAGQSKEFRKRVRKCVRESLGED
;
A
#
# COMPACT_ATOMS: atom_id res chain seq x y z
N MET A 1 -50.87 -40.94 -19.84
CA MET A 1 -51.78 -40.86 -18.67
C MET A 1 -51.42 -41.96 -17.68
N SER A 2 -51.42 -41.68 -16.37
CA SER A 2 -51.47 -42.69 -15.28
C SER A 2 -51.78 -41.99 -13.96
N ASN A 3 -53.05 -41.59 -13.79
CA ASN A 3 -53.49 -40.85 -12.62
C ASN A 3 -53.84 -41.83 -11.49
N LYS A 4 -52.91 -42.07 -10.56
CA LYS A 4 -53.17 -42.85 -9.33
C LYS A 4 -53.31 -41.91 -8.14
N GLY A 5 -54.54 -41.53 -7.82
CA GLY A 5 -54.85 -40.74 -6.63
C GLY A 5 -54.53 -41.49 -5.34
N SER A 6 -54.17 -40.74 -4.30
CA SER A 6 -54.01 -41.28 -2.94
C SER A 6 -55.36 -41.68 -2.34
N ALA A 7 -55.37 -42.67 -1.45
CA ALA A 7 -56.58 -43.20 -0.82
C ALA A 7 -57.30 -42.20 0.11
N TYR A 8 -56.71 -41.04 0.42
CA TYR A 8 -57.24 -40.04 1.34
C TYR A 8 -57.33 -38.62 0.72
N GLY A 9 -57.94 -38.51 -0.47
CA GLY A 9 -58.71 -37.33 -0.92
C GLY A 9 -57.99 -35.99 -1.15
N GLN A 10 -56.75 -35.79 -0.69
CA GLN A 10 -55.98 -34.58 -0.92
C GLN A 10 -55.23 -34.65 -2.26
N ALA A 11 -55.25 -33.53 -3.00
CA ALA A 11 -54.37 -33.36 -4.15
C ALA A 11 -52.91 -33.40 -3.68
N ALA A 12 -52.09 -34.27 -4.28
CA ALA A 12 -50.67 -34.31 -4.00
C ALA A 12 -50.04 -32.99 -4.44
N GLY A 13 -49.54 -32.20 -3.48
CA GLY A 13 -48.83 -30.96 -3.76
C GLY A 13 -47.61 -31.23 -4.64
N ASP A 14 -47.36 -30.32 -5.59
CA ASP A 14 -46.43 -30.57 -6.70
C ASP A 14 -45.00 -30.87 -6.21
N THR A 15 -44.52 -32.09 -6.51
CA THR A 15 -43.20 -32.58 -6.08
C THR A 15 -42.09 -32.30 -7.10
N ASP A 16 -42.24 -31.27 -7.95
CA ASP A 16 -41.29 -31.00 -9.05
C ASP A 16 -39.93 -30.42 -8.63
N PHE A 17 -39.71 -30.24 -7.32
CA PHE A 17 -38.38 -29.97 -6.75
C PHE A 17 -37.36 -31.11 -7.01
N ARG A 18 -37.81 -32.30 -7.43
CA ARG A 18 -36.94 -33.44 -7.72
C ARG A 18 -36.48 -33.41 -9.17
N LYS A 19 -35.20 -33.06 -9.41
CA LYS A 19 -34.53 -33.13 -10.73
C LYS A 19 -34.91 -34.42 -11.49
N LYS A 20 -35.74 -34.25 -12.51
CA LYS A 20 -36.05 -35.28 -13.51
C LYS A 20 -34.85 -35.39 -14.44
N TYR A 21 -34.12 -36.49 -14.36
CA TYR A 21 -33.05 -36.80 -15.31
C TYR A 21 -33.70 -37.32 -16.59
N ASP A 22 -33.89 -36.42 -17.56
CA ASP A 22 -34.41 -36.76 -18.88
C ASP A 22 -33.39 -37.63 -19.64
N LEU A 23 -33.72 -38.90 -19.86
CA LEU A 23 -32.79 -39.83 -20.50
C LEU A 23 -32.45 -39.42 -21.93
N ASP A 24 -33.36 -38.78 -22.66
CA ASP A 24 -33.14 -38.38 -24.04
C ASP A 24 -32.27 -37.11 -24.10
N GLU A 25 -32.45 -36.18 -23.16
CA GLU A 25 -31.55 -35.02 -23.00
C GLU A 25 -30.12 -35.46 -22.64
N TYR A 26 -29.98 -36.43 -21.72
CA TYR A 26 -28.67 -36.97 -21.35
C TYR A 26 -28.05 -37.86 -22.43
N ALA A 27 -28.85 -38.60 -23.21
CA ALA A 27 -28.39 -39.34 -24.39
C ALA A 27 -27.91 -38.40 -25.50
N ALA A 28 -28.65 -37.31 -25.77
CA ALA A 28 -28.24 -36.27 -26.72
C ALA A 28 -26.92 -35.60 -26.30
N LYS A 29 -26.75 -35.27 -25.00
CA LYS A 29 -25.50 -34.74 -24.44
C LYS A 29 -24.34 -35.75 -24.56
N ALA A 30 -24.59 -37.04 -24.35
CA ALA A 30 -23.60 -38.09 -24.53
C ALA A 30 -23.17 -38.23 -26.00
N ALA A 31 -24.13 -38.30 -26.94
CA ALA A 31 -23.87 -38.36 -28.37
C ALA A 31 -23.13 -37.12 -28.89
N ALA A 32 -23.47 -35.92 -28.40
CA ALA A 32 -22.76 -34.68 -28.72
C ALA A 32 -21.30 -34.70 -28.23
N ARG A 33 -21.06 -35.23 -27.01
CA ARG A 33 -19.69 -35.42 -26.48
C ARG A 33 -18.90 -36.44 -27.31
N GLU A 34 -19.50 -37.59 -27.65
CA GLU A 34 -18.85 -38.61 -28.47
C GLU A 34 -18.54 -38.12 -29.89
N ALA A 35 -19.42 -37.31 -30.48
CA ALA A 35 -19.14 -36.62 -31.74
C ALA A 35 -17.96 -35.64 -31.60
N ALA A 36 -17.94 -34.80 -30.56
CA ALA A 36 -16.84 -33.87 -30.30
C ALA A 36 -15.50 -34.61 -30.07
N GLU A 37 -15.48 -35.67 -29.27
CA GLU A 37 -14.31 -36.53 -29.05
C GLU A 37 -13.82 -37.22 -30.34
N LYS A 38 -14.74 -37.55 -31.26
CA LYS A 38 -14.43 -38.16 -32.56
C LYS A 38 -13.78 -37.16 -33.50
N GLU A 39 -14.29 -35.93 -33.58
CA GLU A 39 -13.68 -34.87 -34.39
C GLU A 39 -12.35 -34.38 -33.80
N GLU A 40 -12.24 -34.26 -32.47
CA GLU A 40 -10.96 -33.96 -31.80
C GLU A 40 -9.91 -35.04 -32.10
N ARG A 41 -10.32 -36.31 -32.13
CA ARG A 41 -9.46 -37.46 -32.45
C ARG A 41 -8.98 -37.44 -33.91
N LYS A 42 -9.81 -37.02 -34.86
CA LYS A 42 -9.38 -36.77 -36.26
C LYS A 42 -8.36 -35.64 -36.32
N ALA A 43 -8.66 -34.49 -35.74
CA ALA A 43 -7.79 -33.32 -35.80
C ALA A 43 -6.43 -33.57 -35.10
N ARG A 44 -6.41 -34.36 -34.01
CA ARG A 44 -5.18 -34.89 -33.38
C ARG A 44 -4.36 -35.78 -34.33
N TYR A 45 -5.01 -36.62 -35.12
CA TYR A 45 -4.37 -37.52 -36.09
C TYR A 45 -3.83 -36.74 -37.31
N GLU A 46 -4.61 -35.78 -37.83
CA GLU A 46 -4.21 -34.89 -38.92
C GLU A 46 -3.03 -33.99 -38.54
N ALA A 47 -3.04 -33.41 -37.33
CA ALA A 47 -1.90 -32.64 -36.82
C ALA A 47 -0.64 -33.51 -36.72
N LYS A 48 -0.77 -34.76 -36.24
CA LYS A 48 0.34 -35.73 -36.18
C LYS A 48 0.89 -36.07 -37.57
N LEU A 49 0.02 -36.25 -38.57
CA LEU A 49 0.40 -36.44 -39.98
C LEU A 49 1.14 -35.22 -40.55
N ALA A 50 0.70 -34.01 -40.20
CA ALA A 50 1.34 -32.75 -40.58
C ALA A 50 2.60 -32.41 -39.77
N GLY A 51 3.08 -33.31 -38.90
CA GLY A 51 4.26 -33.09 -38.03
C GLY A 51 4.07 -32.02 -36.95
N LYS A 52 2.83 -31.57 -36.70
CA LYS A 52 2.50 -30.46 -35.78
C LYS A 52 1.90 -31.00 -34.48
N LYS A 53 2.24 -30.36 -33.35
CA LYS A 53 1.59 -30.65 -32.06
C LYS A 53 0.15 -30.15 -32.13
N TYR A 54 -0.81 -31.04 -31.87
CA TYR A 54 -2.22 -30.67 -31.76
C TYR A 54 -2.46 -29.74 -30.57
N TYR A 55 -3.34 -28.77 -30.77
CA TYR A 55 -3.91 -27.91 -29.74
C TYR A 55 -5.41 -27.82 -30.01
N LYS A 56 -6.24 -27.76 -28.95
CA LYS A 56 -7.66 -27.43 -29.10
C LYS A 56 -7.75 -26.05 -29.79
N PRO A 57 -8.59 -25.87 -30.83
CA PRO A 57 -8.92 -24.56 -31.36
C PRO A 57 -9.46 -23.63 -30.26
N MET A 58 -9.18 -22.35 -30.42
CA MET A 58 -9.66 -21.26 -29.55
C MET A 58 -11.16 -21.03 -29.82
N ASP A 59 -11.99 -20.91 -28.78
CA ASP A 59 -13.45 -20.79 -28.94
C ASP A 59 -13.93 -19.35 -29.25
N GLY A 60 -13.01 -18.42 -29.56
CA GLY A 60 -13.28 -17.06 -30.04
C GLY A 60 -13.75 -16.05 -28.99
N THR A 61 -14.15 -16.50 -27.81
CA THR A 61 -14.59 -15.67 -26.67
C THR A 61 -13.43 -15.19 -25.79
N GLU A 62 -12.23 -15.09 -26.36
CA GLU A 62 -10.98 -15.01 -25.61
C GLU A 62 -10.55 -13.58 -25.29
N THR A 63 -10.02 -13.38 -24.09
CA THR A 63 -9.50 -12.08 -23.65
C THR A 63 -8.02 -11.94 -24.00
N LEU A 64 -7.65 -10.76 -24.53
CA LEU A 64 -6.25 -10.36 -24.72
C LEU A 64 -5.46 -10.46 -23.40
N THR A 65 -4.17 -10.79 -23.46
CA THR A 65 -3.31 -10.78 -22.27
C THR A 65 -3.19 -9.35 -21.74
N THR A 66 -3.47 -9.18 -20.45
CA THR A 66 -3.30 -7.93 -19.68
C THR A 66 -2.29 -8.15 -18.54
N ALA A 67 -1.81 -7.05 -17.96
CA ALA A 67 -1.04 -7.12 -16.71
C ALA A 67 -1.88 -7.78 -15.58
N ARG A 68 -1.21 -8.45 -14.65
CA ARG A 68 -1.88 -9.07 -13.48
C ARG A 68 -2.22 -7.99 -12.45
N ASN A 69 -3.48 -7.93 -12.03
CA ASN A 69 -3.97 -6.97 -11.02
C ASN A 69 -3.44 -7.24 -9.60
N ALA A 70 -2.80 -8.39 -9.36
CA ALA A 70 -2.24 -8.78 -8.07
C ALA A 70 -0.80 -9.30 -8.25
N THR A 71 0.12 -8.75 -7.45
CA THR A 71 1.51 -9.18 -7.36
C THR A 71 1.58 -10.57 -6.73
N GLN A 72 2.31 -11.51 -7.35
CA GLN A 72 2.57 -12.82 -6.75
C GLN A 72 3.69 -12.70 -5.72
N ASP A 73 3.31 -12.52 -4.45
CA ASP A 73 4.24 -12.45 -3.33
C ASP A 73 4.72 -13.84 -2.89
N PHE A 74 5.93 -14.19 -3.31
CA PHE A 74 6.61 -15.43 -2.90
C PHE A 74 7.39 -15.29 -1.58
N SER A 75 7.55 -14.08 -1.04
CA SER A 75 8.41 -13.79 0.12
C SER A 75 7.97 -14.58 1.35
N LYS A 76 6.65 -14.74 1.52
CA LYS A 76 6.02 -15.52 2.59
C LYS A 76 6.34 -17.02 2.57
N MET A 77 6.93 -17.55 1.50
CA MET A 77 7.32 -18.96 1.36
C MET A 77 8.84 -19.17 1.50
N ILE A 78 9.63 -18.10 1.67
CA ILE A 78 11.08 -18.20 1.83
C ILE A 78 11.37 -18.75 3.23
N GLY A 79 12.03 -19.91 3.30
CA GLY A 79 12.39 -20.59 4.54
C GLY A 79 11.29 -21.44 5.19
N THR A 80 10.08 -21.48 4.65
CA THR A 80 8.99 -22.31 5.20
C THR A 80 9.12 -23.78 4.77
N THR A 81 9.62 -24.65 5.64
CA THR A 81 9.64 -26.11 5.38
C THR A 81 8.28 -26.74 5.68
N SER A 82 7.54 -27.13 4.65
CA SER A 82 6.27 -27.87 4.78
C SER A 82 6.47 -29.38 4.59
N LEU A 83 6.04 -30.18 5.57
CA LEU A 83 6.10 -31.64 5.51
C LEU A 83 4.87 -32.17 4.76
N VAL A 84 5.01 -32.43 3.47
CA VAL A 84 3.93 -32.97 2.64
C VAL A 84 3.77 -34.49 2.88
N PRO A 85 2.61 -34.97 3.35
CA PRO A 85 2.39 -36.39 3.60
C PRO A 85 2.29 -37.16 2.27
N ALA A 86 2.96 -38.32 2.20
CA ALA A 86 3.22 -39.08 0.98
C ALA A 86 1.99 -39.67 0.22
N GLY A 87 0.76 -39.31 0.60
CA GLY A 87 -0.48 -39.78 -0.02
C GLY A 87 -1.41 -38.69 -0.57
N ALA A 88 -1.36 -37.45 -0.08
CA ALA A 88 -2.35 -36.41 -0.38
C ALA A 88 -1.97 -35.57 -1.62
N GLY A 89 -2.88 -35.41 -2.60
CA GLY A 89 -2.64 -34.50 -3.71
C GLY A 89 -3.41 -34.76 -5.01
N VAL A 90 -3.11 -33.91 -6.00
CA VAL A 90 -3.81 -33.72 -7.28
C VAL A 90 -2.78 -33.58 -8.41
N GLY A 91 -3.17 -33.72 -9.68
CA GLY A 91 -2.33 -33.43 -10.85
C GLY A 91 -1.75 -34.64 -11.60
N LYS A 92 -1.37 -34.42 -12.86
CA LYS A 92 -1.03 -35.47 -13.86
C LYS A 92 0.46 -35.88 -13.90
N ARG A 93 1.38 -35.11 -13.30
CA ARG A 93 2.83 -35.41 -13.30
C ARG A 93 3.36 -36.08 -12.01
N GLY A 94 2.46 -36.52 -11.13
CA GLY A 94 2.84 -37.06 -9.82
C GLY A 94 3.04 -35.96 -8.77
N ARG A 95 2.95 -36.34 -7.49
CA ARG A 95 2.98 -35.38 -6.36
C ARG A 95 4.40 -34.93 -6.07
N GLY A 96 4.64 -33.62 -6.10
CA GLY A 96 5.79 -32.98 -5.47
C GLY A 96 5.32 -31.81 -4.60
N ALA A 97 6.09 -31.47 -3.56
CA ALA A 97 5.89 -30.21 -2.84
C ALA A 97 6.15 -29.04 -3.81
N GLY A 98 5.28 -28.03 -3.79
CA GLY A 98 5.35 -26.88 -4.70
C GLY A 98 3.98 -26.34 -5.11
N PHE A 99 3.96 -25.48 -6.12
CA PHE A 99 2.78 -24.79 -6.64
C PHE A 99 1.98 -25.71 -7.59
N TYR A 100 0.64 -25.71 -7.48
CA TYR A 100 -0.26 -26.49 -8.35
C TYR A 100 -1.08 -25.57 -9.27
N CYS A 101 -1.16 -25.93 -10.56
CA CYS A 101 -1.99 -25.24 -11.54
C CYS A 101 -3.21 -26.08 -11.90
N GLU A 102 -4.39 -25.62 -11.49
CA GLU A 102 -5.70 -26.21 -11.82
C GLU A 102 -5.92 -26.27 -13.34
N ALA A 103 -5.66 -25.17 -14.07
CA ALA A 103 -5.87 -25.08 -15.51
C ALA A 103 -5.00 -26.06 -16.34
N CYS A 104 -3.95 -26.65 -15.77
CA CYS A 104 -3.02 -27.54 -16.49
C CYS A 104 -2.80 -28.91 -15.83
N ASP A 105 -3.29 -29.14 -14.61
CA ASP A 105 -2.98 -30.31 -13.78
C ASP A 105 -1.48 -30.56 -13.54
N LEU A 106 -0.70 -29.49 -13.36
CA LEU A 106 0.75 -29.55 -13.19
C LEU A 106 1.19 -28.99 -11.83
N THR A 107 2.19 -29.63 -11.23
CA THR A 107 2.86 -29.20 -9.99
C THR A 107 4.30 -28.77 -10.29
N PHE A 108 4.73 -27.63 -9.75
CA PHE A 108 6.05 -27.02 -9.99
C PHE A 108 6.77 -26.78 -8.66
N LYS A 109 8.03 -27.20 -8.56
CA LYS A 109 8.80 -27.11 -7.31
C LYS A 109 9.31 -25.70 -7.04
N ASP A 110 9.71 -25.00 -8.11
CA ASP A 110 10.45 -23.74 -8.02
C ASP A 110 9.60 -22.55 -8.49
N ASN A 111 9.68 -21.41 -7.79
CA ASN A 111 8.93 -20.19 -8.10
C ASN A 111 9.11 -19.73 -9.56
N LEU A 112 10.33 -19.91 -10.11
CA LEU A 112 10.66 -19.54 -11.49
C LEU A 112 9.91 -20.41 -12.51
N GLN A 113 9.89 -21.73 -12.31
CA GLN A 113 9.15 -22.67 -13.18
C GLN A 113 7.65 -22.42 -13.10
N TRP A 114 7.14 -22.04 -11.92
CA TRP A 114 5.75 -21.62 -11.74
C TRP A 114 5.43 -20.36 -12.54
N LEU A 115 6.23 -19.30 -12.41
CA LEU A 115 6.04 -18.05 -13.16
C LEU A 115 6.12 -18.28 -14.68
N GLU A 116 7.15 -18.98 -15.15
CA GLU A 116 7.31 -19.38 -16.55
C GLU A 116 6.09 -20.17 -17.05
N HIS A 117 5.59 -21.12 -16.25
CA HIS A 117 4.38 -21.86 -16.59
C HIS A 117 3.15 -20.94 -16.72
N THR A 118 2.89 -20.05 -15.75
CA THR A 118 1.73 -19.14 -15.80
C THR A 118 1.79 -18.12 -16.95
N ASN A 119 2.96 -17.91 -17.55
CA ASN A 119 3.16 -17.09 -18.75
C ASN A 119 3.22 -17.93 -20.05
N SER A 120 3.23 -19.26 -19.95
CA SER A 120 3.41 -20.14 -21.10
C SER A 120 2.17 -20.19 -22.00
N MET A 121 2.38 -20.23 -23.33
CA MET A 121 1.29 -20.31 -24.33
C MET A 121 0.40 -21.55 -24.18
N GLN A 122 0.84 -22.59 -23.46
CA GLN A 122 0.00 -23.74 -23.13
C GLN A 122 -0.91 -23.47 -21.91
N HIS A 123 -0.45 -22.69 -20.93
CA HIS A 123 -1.28 -22.24 -19.81
C HIS A 123 -2.30 -21.20 -20.28
N LEU A 124 -1.86 -20.15 -20.98
CA LEU A 124 -2.73 -19.07 -21.46
C LEU A 124 -3.87 -19.62 -22.35
N ARG A 125 -3.58 -20.59 -23.23
CA ARG A 125 -4.60 -21.31 -24.01
C ARG A 125 -5.60 -22.06 -23.14
N ASN A 126 -5.15 -22.74 -22.08
CA ASN A 126 -6.05 -23.46 -21.18
C ASN A 126 -6.93 -22.53 -20.33
N VAL A 127 -6.53 -21.27 -20.16
CA VAL A 127 -7.27 -20.22 -19.43
C VAL A 127 -8.22 -19.43 -20.35
N GLY A 128 -8.14 -19.58 -21.68
CA GLY A 128 -8.94 -18.80 -22.63
C GLY A 128 -8.39 -17.39 -22.88
N THR A 129 -7.08 -17.20 -22.68
CA THR A 129 -6.36 -15.95 -22.96
C THR A 129 -5.46 -16.09 -24.19
N THR A 130 -5.51 -15.12 -25.10
CA THR A 130 -4.57 -15.09 -26.24
C THR A 130 -3.19 -14.60 -25.81
N GLY A 131 -2.16 -14.97 -26.56
CA GLY A 131 -0.80 -14.45 -26.35
C GLY A 131 -0.61 -12.98 -26.75
N ASP A 132 -1.63 -12.37 -27.37
CA ASP A 132 -1.61 -10.99 -27.82
C ASP A 132 -1.89 -10.04 -26.66
N VAL A 133 -0.98 -9.08 -26.46
CA VAL A 133 -1.06 -8.12 -25.36
C VAL A 133 -2.00 -6.97 -25.73
N LYS A 134 -2.95 -6.62 -24.84
CA LYS A 134 -3.75 -5.41 -25.01
C LYS A 134 -2.85 -4.17 -24.94
N LYS A 135 -2.71 -3.45 -26.05
CA LYS A 135 -2.08 -2.12 -26.08
C LYS A 135 -3.00 -1.13 -25.37
N ALA A 136 -2.44 -0.33 -24.45
CA ALA A 136 -3.18 0.73 -23.76
C ALA A 136 -3.59 1.84 -24.75
N THR A 137 -4.79 2.40 -24.57
CA THR A 137 -5.21 3.61 -25.31
C THR A 137 -4.62 4.87 -24.66
N ALA A 138 -4.61 5.98 -25.40
CA ALA A 138 -4.19 7.27 -24.84
C ALA A 138 -5.08 7.68 -23.64
N GLU A 139 -6.38 7.40 -23.68
CA GLU A 139 -7.33 7.69 -22.60
C GLU A 139 -7.02 6.88 -21.33
N GLU A 140 -6.72 5.58 -21.48
CA GLU A 140 -6.29 4.71 -20.37
C GLU A 140 -4.98 5.20 -19.72
N VAL A 141 -4.05 5.72 -20.53
CA VAL A 141 -2.80 6.31 -20.04
C VAL A 141 -3.04 7.61 -19.28
N HIS A 142 -3.86 8.53 -19.80
CA HIS A 142 -4.19 9.78 -19.11
C HIS A 142 -4.90 9.51 -17.77
N ALA A 143 -5.92 8.65 -17.75
CA ALA A 143 -6.61 8.27 -16.52
C ALA A 143 -5.67 7.61 -15.49
N ARG A 144 -4.68 6.82 -15.95
CA ARG A 144 -3.69 6.22 -15.06
C ARG A 144 -2.71 7.25 -14.49
N ILE A 145 -2.27 8.22 -15.30
CA ILE A 145 -1.41 9.34 -14.85
C ILE A 145 -2.16 10.20 -13.83
N GLU A 146 -3.43 10.53 -14.09
CA GLU A 146 -4.24 11.32 -13.16
C GLU A 146 -4.43 10.60 -11.81
N ALA A 147 -4.76 9.31 -11.82
CA ALA A 147 -4.90 8.52 -10.58
C ALA A 147 -3.59 8.42 -9.77
N LEU A 148 -2.43 8.35 -10.45
CA LEU A 148 -1.12 8.38 -9.78
C LEU A 148 -0.81 9.77 -9.20
N TRP A 149 -1.13 10.84 -9.92
CA TRP A 149 -0.98 12.22 -9.45
C TRP A 149 -1.88 12.53 -8.26
N GLN A 150 -3.14 12.11 -8.29
CA GLN A 150 -4.09 12.25 -7.17
C GLN A 150 -3.55 11.53 -5.92
N ARG A 151 -3.09 10.28 -6.05
CA ARG A 151 -2.48 9.54 -4.93
C ARG A 151 -1.20 10.20 -4.39
N GLN A 152 -0.39 10.81 -5.25
CA GLN A 152 0.77 11.59 -4.82
C GLN A 152 0.37 12.88 -4.07
N GLN A 153 -0.73 13.53 -4.47
CA GLN A 153 -1.29 14.69 -3.75
C GLN A 153 -1.88 14.29 -2.39
N GLU A 154 -2.52 13.13 -2.28
CA GLU A 154 -3.00 12.60 -0.99
C GLU A 154 -1.82 12.35 -0.03
N LEU A 155 -0.79 11.64 -0.46
CA LEU A 155 0.42 11.41 0.34
C LEU A 155 1.12 12.71 0.76
N LYS A 156 1.17 13.72 -0.13
CA LYS A 156 1.70 15.06 0.20
C LYS A 156 0.84 15.80 1.23
N ARG A 157 -0.49 15.64 1.20
CA ARG A 157 -1.40 16.19 2.22
C ARG A 157 -1.28 15.46 3.57
N GLU A 158 -1.05 14.16 3.57
CA GLU A 158 -0.82 13.38 4.79
C GLU A 158 0.52 13.75 5.46
N GLN A 159 1.52 14.15 4.68
CA GLN A 159 2.80 14.68 5.17
C GLN A 159 2.71 16.09 5.80
N VAL A 160 1.54 16.76 5.75
CA VAL A 160 1.29 18.05 6.44
C VAL A 160 1.13 17.83 7.95
N ILE A 161 2.28 17.70 8.62
CA ILE A 161 2.38 17.36 10.04
C ILE A 161 2.10 18.58 10.95
N THR A 162 2.27 19.82 10.48
CA THR A 162 2.10 21.02 11.32
C THR A 162 0.61 21.32 11.60
N LEU A 163 0.32 21.79 12.82
CA LEU A 163 -1.06 22.12 13.23
C LEU A 163 -1.62 23.35 12.50
N GLN A 164 -0.76 24.33 12.23
CA GLN A 164 -1.13 25.61 11.61
C GLN A 164 -1.63 25.41 10.18
N GLU A 165 -0.86 24.71 9.38
CA GLU A 165 -1.12 24.40 7.97
C GLU A 165 -2.39 23.53 7.84
N ARG A 166 -2.62 22.62 8.79
CA ARG A 166 -3.86 21.81 8.90
C ARG A 166 -5.09 22.60 9.37
N LEU A 167 -4.93 23.81 9.89
CA LEU A 167 -6.00 24.78 10.14
C LEU A 167 -6.23 25.71 8.94
N GLU A 168 -5.19 26.02 8.17
CA GLU A 168 -5.25 26.87 6.98
C GLU A 168 -5.94 26.14 5.81
N VAL A 169 -5.60 24.88 5.55
CA VAL A 169 -6.35 24.03 4.59
C VAL A 169 -7.85 24.00 4.91
N ARG A 170 -8.21 23.88 6.20
CA ARG A 170 -9.61 23.80 6.62
C ARG A 170 -10.35 25.13 6.46
N LYS A 171 -9.67 26.27 6.69
CA LYS A 171 -10.21 27.61 6.39
C LYS A 171 -10.44 27.79 4.89
N GLU A 172 -9.51 27.33 4.05
CA GLU A 172 -9.67 27.37 2.59
C GLU A 172 -10.84 26.51 2.12
N GLU A 173 -11.06 25.32 2.70
CA GLU A 173 -12.22 24.48 2.41
C GLU A 173 -13.53 25.17 2.81
N GLU A 174 -13.60 25.74 4.02
CA GLU A 174 -14.74 26.56 4.45
C GLU A 174 -14.94 27.80 3.57
N GLU A 175 -13.88 28.41 3.03
CA GLU A 175 -13.95 29.56 2.12
C GLU A 175 -14.50 29.14 0.76
N LYS A 176 -13.94 28.09 0.16
CA LYS A 176 -14.40 27.54 -1.13
C LYS A 176 -15.84 27.06 -1.05
N GLU A 177 -16.27 26.47 0.07
CA GLU A 177 -17.67 26.09 0.29
C GLU A 177 -18.58 27.33 0.45
N ARG A 178 -18.12 28.39 1.15
CA ARG A 178 -18.82 29.69 1.22
C ARG A 178 -18.92 30.36 -0.15
N GLU A 179 -17.89 30.27 -0.99
CA GLU A 179 -17.88 30.79 -2.36
C GLU A 179 -18.79 29.99 -3.29
N GLU A 180 -18.80 28.66 -3.20
CA GLU A 180 -19.72 27.82 -3.98
C GLU A 180 -21.18 28.07 -3.56
N LYS A 181 -21.45 28.23 -2.25
CA LYS A 181 -22.76 28.66 -1.73
C LYS A 181 -23.13 30.06 -2.21
N ARG A 182 -22.19 30.99 -2.35
CA ARG A 182 -22.42 32.32 -2.97
C ARG A 182 -22.71 32.20 -4.46
N ARG A 183 -22.01 31.34 -5.20
CA ARG A 183 -22.22 31.10 -6.63
C ARG A 183 -23.61 30.51 -6.90
N LYS A 184 -23.97 29.43 -6.20
CA LYS A 184 -25.30 28.79 -6.26
C LYS A 184 -26.45 29.75 -5.89
N ARG A 185 -26.23 30.70 -4.97
CA ARG A 185 -27.20 31.77 -4.68
C ARG A 185 -27.38 32.73 -5.85
N LYS A 186 -26.29 33.21 -6.46
CA LYS A 186 -26.36 34.08 -7.65
C LYS A 186 -27.04 33.39 -8.83
N GLU A 187 -26.67 32.13 -9.11
CA GLU A 187 -27.29 31.29 -10.15
C GLU A 187 -28.81 31.15 -9.92
N ALA A 188 -29.25 30.94 -8.67
CA ALA A 188 -30.67 30.85 -8.31
C ALA A 188 -31.42 32.19 -8.38
N GLU A 189 -30.79 33.31 -8.03
CA GLU A 189 -31.35 34.67 -8.17
C GLU A 189 -31.48 35.08 -9.64
N GLU A 190 -30.48 34.76 -10.45
CA GLU A 190 -30.49 34.97 -11.90
C GLU A 190 -31.57 34.14 -12.58
N LYS A 191 -31.71 32.85 -12.23
CA LYS A 191 -32.82 32.01 -12.71
C LYS A 191 -34.17 32.62 -12.37
N LYS A 192 -34.38 33.06 -11.12
CA LYS A 192 -35.62 33.72 -10.69
C LYS A 192 -35.86 35.07 -11.41
N ARG A 193 -34.81 35.78 -11.79
CA ARG A 193 -34.92 37.01 -12.60
C ARG A 193 -35.41 36.69 -14.00
N LEU A 194 -34.84 35.69 -14.66
CA LEU A 194 -35.24 35.21 -15.98
C LEU A 194 -36.66 34.62 -15.98
N GLU A 195 -37.04 33.87 -14.94
CA GLU A 195 -38.41 33.36 -14.74
C GLU A 195 -39.42 34.51 -14.62
N LYS A 196 -39.10 35.58 -13.87
CA LYS A 196 -39.95 36.78 -13.77
C LYS A 196 -40.02 37.55 -15.09
N GLU A 197 -38.89 37.71 -15.79
CA GLU A 197 -38.83 38.41 -17.08
C GLU A 197 -39.63 37.66 -18.16
N ALA A 198 -39.54 36.32 -18.19
CA ALA A 198 -40.35 35.47 -19.05
C ALA A 198 -41.85 35.53 -18.71
N ALA A 199 -42.22 35.55 -17.42
CA ALA A 199 -43.61 35.71 -16.99
C ALA A 199 -44.19 37.10 -17.35
N LEU A 200 -43.38 38.15 -17.22
CA LEU A 200 -43.78 39.51 -17.58
C LEU A 200 -43.92 39.64 -19.10
N LYS A 201 -43.02 39.02 -19.87
CA LYS A 201 -43.15 38.91 -21.34
C LYS A 201 -44.37 38.10 -21.77
N ALA A 202 -44.65 36.97 -21.13
CA ALA A 202 -45.86 36.19 -21.41
C ALA A 202 -47.14 37.00 -21.16
N LYS A 203 -47.14 37.88 -20.15
CA LYS A 203 -48.22 38.82 -19.85
C LYS A 203 -48.30 40.02 -20.82
N THR A 204 -47.27 40.28 -21.63
CA THR A 204 -47.33 41.30 -22.71
C THR A 204 -47.60 40.69 -24.09
N ASP A 205 -47.21 39.43 -24.33
CA ASP A 205 -47.48 38.72 -25.60
C ASP A 205 -48.94 38.24 -25.70
N TYR A 206 -49.65 38.08 -24.56
CA TYR A 206 -51.11 37.92 -24.52
C TYR A 206 -51.79 39.24 -24.12
N GLY A 207 -52.44 39.86 -25.10
CA GLY A 207 -53.08 41.17 -24.96
C GLY A 207 -54.37 41.19 -24.12
N GLU A 208 -54.73 42.40 -23.74
CA GLU A 208 -55.89 42.77 -22.93
C GLU A 208 -57.23 42.56 -23.67
N ASP A 209 -57.84 41.37 -23.54
CA ASP A 209 -59.32 41.19 -23.54
C ASP A 209 -59.75 39.71 -23.30
N VAL A 210 -60.20 39.36 -22.08
CA VAL A 210 -61.44 38.57 -21.82
C VAL A 210 -61.89 38.84 -20.38
N ARG A 211 -63.11 39.38 -20.22
CA ARG A 211 -63.84 39.38 -18.94
C ARG A 211 -64.45 37.99 -18.70
N ILE A 212 -63.85 37.21 -17.80
CA ILE A 212 -64.46 35.97 -17.29
C ILE A 212 -65.02 36.27 -15.89
N GLU A 213 -66.31 36.05 -15.71
CA GLU A 213 -66.99 36.21 -14.42
C GLU A 213 -67.03 34.85 -13.70
N GLY A 214 -66.51 34.80 -12.47
CA GLY A 214 -66.68 33.67 -11.57
C GLY A 214 -65.50 32.72 -11.44
N GLU A 215 -64.46 33.14 -10.72
CA GLU A 215 -63.79 32.26 -9.76
C GLU A 215 -63.41 33.10 -8.50
N HIS A 216 -63.22 32.44 -7.36
CA HIS A 216 -63.36 33.07 -6.03
C HIS A 216 -62.00 33.47 -5.40
N ASP A 217 -62.03 34.46 -4.50
CA ASP A 217 -60.86 35.19 -4.02
C ASP A 217 -60.00 34.43 -2.98
N GLU A 218 -59.22 33.42 -3.41
CA GLU A 218 -58.35 32.67 -2.47
C GLU A 218 -57.16 33.50 -1.94
N ASP A 219 -56.59 34.42 -2.73
CA ASP A 219 -55.44 35.25 -2.30
C ASP A 219 -55.82 36.37 -1.30
N ASP A 220 -57.06 36.86 -1.29
CA ASP A 220 -57.55 37.84 -0.31
C ASP A 220 -58.08 37.16 0.98
N MET A 221 -58.50 35.89 0.92
CA MET A 221 -58.86 35.11 2.13
C MET A 221 -57.70 34.92 3.10
N MET A 222 -56.45 34.97 2.62
CA MET A 222 -55.25 34.86 3.47
C MET A 222 -54.83 36.20 4.14
N ALA A 223 -55.45 37.33 3.77
CA ALA A 223 -55.10 38.65 4.31
C ALA A 223 -56.09 39.20 5.37
N ALA A 224 -57.34 38.71 5.39
CA ALA A 224 -58.45 39.36 6.09
C ALA A 224 -58.64 39.01 7.59
N MET A 225 -57.88 38.07 8.16
CA MET A 225 -58.04 37.58 9.56
C MET A 225 -56.79 37.85 10.43
N GLY A 226 -56.15 39.00 10.24
CA GLY A 226 -54.83 39.33 10.80
C GLY A 226 -54.78 40.32 11.97
N GLN A 227 -55.89 40.88 12.46
CA GLN A 227 -55.89 41.85 13.58
C GLN A 227 -56.42 41.28 14.91
N GLU A 228 -55.48 41.23 15.87
CA GLU A 228 -55.61 41.68 17.27
C GLU A 228 -56.57 41.03 18.30
N VAL A 229 -56.00 40.87 19.50
CA VAL A 229 -56.64 40.78 20.84
C VAL A 229 -57.35 39.47 21.25
N GLN A 230 -56.58 38.66 21.99
CA GLN A 230 -56.92 38.00 23.28
C GLN A 230 -58.37 37.51 23.53
N SER A 231 -58.57 36.18 23.66
CA SER A 231 -59.04 35.59 24.94
C SER A 231 -59.11 34.05 24.97
N ARG A 232 -58.80 33.50 26.17
CA ARG A 232 -59.24 32.24 26.82
C ARG A 232 -59.54 30.99 25.94
N ASP A 233 -58.70 29.95 26.01
CA ASP A 233 -58.71 28.86 27.03
C ASP A 233 -59.86 27.83 26.93
N VAL A 234 -59.65 26.73 26.19
CA VAL A 234 -59.65 25.30 26.64
C VAL A 234 -58.93 24.48 25.55
N GLY A 235 -57.99 23.56 25.81
CA GLY A 235 -57.30 23.26 27.07
C GLY A 235 -56.39 22.01 26.98
N SER A 236 -55.10 22.18 27.23
CA SER A 236 -54.12 21.10 27.50
C SER A 236 -53.05 21.64 28.48
N LYS A 237 -53.51 22.01 29.67
CA LYS A 237 -52.83 22.96 30.57
C LYS A 237 -52.34 22.29 31.86
N THR A 238 -51.21 22.80 32.37
CA THR A 238 -50.81 22.82 33.80
C THR A 238 -50.51 21.49 34.53
N HIS A 239 -49.60 21.44 35.51
CA HIS A 239 -48.39 22.26 35.77
C HIS A 239 -47.46 21.54 36.76
N VAL A 240 -46.24 22.07 36.89
CA VAL A 240 -45.36 21.81 38.04
C VAL A 240 -45.97 22.44 39.31
N ILE A 241 -45.96 21.72 40.42
CA ILE A 241 -46.06 22.29 41.77
C ILE A 241 -44.87 21.78 42.58
N VAL A 242 -44.13 22.71 43.19
CA VAL A 242 -43.18 22.44 44.26
C VAL A 242 -43.83 22.88 45.56
N LEU A 243 -43.83 22.04 46.59
CA LEU A 243 -43.69 22.49 47.99
C LEU A 243 -43.28 21.32 48.91
N THR A 244 -42.66 21.67 50.03
CA THR A 244 -42.16 20.77 51.07
C THR A 244 -43.14 20.62 52.23
N THR A 245 -42.96 19.59 53.05
CA THR A 245 -43.31 19.64 54.49
C THR A 245 -42.21 18.96 55.32
N GLU A 246 -41.96 19.50 56.52
CA GLU A 246 -41.07 18.93 57.53
C GLU A 246 -41.84 17.87 58.35
N SER A 247 -41.23 16.91 59.05
CA SER A 247 -40.40 17.08 60.26
C SER A 247 -40.21 15.68 60.90
N ARG A 248 -39.35 15.40 61.91
CA ARG A 248 -38.47 16.20 62.78
C ARG A 248 -37.40 15.29 63.41
N GLN A 249 -36.20 15.81 63.73
CA GLN A 249 -35.32 15.47 64.90
C GLN A 249 -35.03 13.98 65.26
N THR A 250 -33.81 13.47 65.47
CA THR A 250 -32.39 13.94 65.44
C THR A 250 -31.47 12.70 65.15
N THR A 251 -30.14 12.55 65.35
CA THR A 251 -29.11 13.26 66.16
C THR A 251 -27.67 12.94 65.68
N SER A 252 -26.71 13.80 66.06
CA SER A 252 -25.25 13.55 66.28
C SER A 252 -24.51 12.38 65.58
N ALA A 253 -23.43 12.71 64.87
CA ALA A 253 -22.24 11.84 64.85
C ALA A 253 -21.53 11.89 66.23
N PRO A 254 -20.82 10.82 66.66
CA PRO A 254 -19.38 10.79 66.37
C PRO A 254 -18.69 9.41 66.28
N ARG A 255 -17.49 9.41 65.66
CA ARG A 255 -16.27 8.63 65.97
C ARG A 255 -16.23 7.08 65.96
N SER A 256 -15.09 6.64 65.39
CA SER A 256 -14.16 5.58 65.85
C SER A 256 -14.46 4.09 65.67
N HIS A 257 -13.46 3.48 65.00
CA HIS A 257 -12.83 2.18 65.24
C HIS A 257 -13.43 0.87 64.68
N ASP A 258 -12.46 0.01 64.37
CA ASP A 258 -12.47 -1.43 64.15
C ASP A 258 -13.27 -2.09 63.01
N SER A 259 -12.49 -2.50 61.99
CA SER A 259 -12.14 -3.92 61.78
C SER A 259 -13.27 -4.96 61.74
N ILE A 260 -13.57 -5.48 60.55
CA ILE A 260 -13.51 -6.92 60.23
C ILE A 260 -13.63 -7.15 58.71
N GLN A 261 -12.67 -7.89 58.16
CA GLN A 261 -12.68 -8.54 56.84
C GLN A 261 -12.77 -10.07 57.06
N PRO A 262 -12.96 -10.92 56.03
CA PRO A 262 -13.47 -10.66 54.67
C PRO A 262 -14.59 -11.65 54.27
N LEU A 263 -15.15 -11.51 53.05
CA LEU A 263 -15.57 -12.68 52.26
C LEU A 263 -15.13 -12.56 50.79
N LEU A 264 -14.08 -13.31 50.50
CA LEU A 264 -13.71 -13.94 49.22
C LEU A 264 -14.92 -14.64 48.55
N GLU A 265 -14.97 -14.93 47.24
CA GLU A 265 -14.02 -14.71 46.12
C GLU A 265 -14.74 -14.93 44.78
N SER A 266 -14.35 -14.23 43.70
CA SER A 266 -14.34 -14.76 42.31
C SER A 266 -13.73 -13.74 41.33
N ALA A 267 -12.43 -13.48 41.43
CA ALA A 267 -11.72 -12.67 40.42
C ALA A 267 -11.34 -13.54 39.21
N LEU A 268 -11.56 -13.03 37.99
CA LEU A 268 -11.04 -13.64 36.76
C LEU A 268 -9.50 -13.63 36.76
N THR A 269 -8.90 -14.61 36.09
CA THR A 269 -7.45 -14.80 36.11
C THR A 269 -6.72 -13.74 35.27
N PRO A 270 -5.44 -13.42 35.57
CA PRO A 270 -4.66 -12.47 34.78
C PRO A 270 -4.55 -12.81 33.28
N GLY A 271 -4.69 -14.09 32.90
CA GLY A 271 -4.68 -14.53 31.50
C GLY A 271 -5.93 -14.15 30.70
N GLU A 272 -7.07 -13.93 31.37
CA GLU A 272 -8.34 -13.59 30.71
C GLU A 272 -8.39 -12.11 30.33
N LEU A 273 -7.90 -11.22 31.21
CA LEU A 273 -7.70 -9.80 30.90
C LEU A 273 -6.71 -9.57 29.74
N LEU A 274 -5.65 -10.39 29.66
CA LEU A 274 -4.66 -10.33 28.58
C LEU A 274 -5.22 -10.67 27.19
N ASN A 275 -6.24 -11.52 27.11
CA ASN A 275 -6.90 -11.83 25.84
C ASN A 275 -7.91 -10.76 25.40
N LEU A 276 -8.58 -10.09 26.35
CA LEU A 276 -9.56 -9.03 26.05
C LEU A 276 -8.92 -7.71 25.58
N LEU A 277 -7.72 -7.38 26.04
CA LEU A 277 -6.98 -6.16 25.64
C LEU A 277 -6.21 -6.31 24.31
N ARG A 278 -6.11 -7.53 23.79
CA ARG A 278 -5.26 -7.89 22.64
C ARG A 278 -5.54 -7.14 21.32
N PRO A 279 -6.78 -6.69 20.99
CA PRO A 279 -7.02 -5.95 19.74
C PRO A 279 -6.48 -4.50 19.73
N LEU A 280 -6.27 -3.88 20.90
CA LEU A 280 -6.06 -2.42 21.02
C LEU A 280 -4.60 -1.98 21.26
N LEU A 281 -3.66 -2.93 21.32
CA LEU A 281 -2.22 -2.66 21.50
C LEU A 281 -1.37 -3.09 20.29
N THR A 282 -1.97 -3.11 19.09
CA THR A 282 -1.28 -3.48 17.84
C THR A 282 -0.66 -2.27 17.11
N SER A 283 -0.08 -1.32 17.85
CA SER A 283 0.91 -0.40 17.28
C SER A 283 2.15 -1.21 16.87
N HIS A 284 2.49 -1.23 15.58
CA HIS A 284 3.52 -2.11 15.02
C HIS A 284 4.95 -1.82 15.52
N ILE A 285 5.31 -2.34 16.69
CA ILE A 285 6.71 -2.61 17.05
C ILE A 285 7.06 -3.98 16.47
N HIS A 286 7.75 -3.97 15.33
CA HIS A 286 8.11 -5.19 14.59
C HIS A 286 9.31 -5.89 15.27
N LEU A 287 9.04 -6.68 16.32
CA LEU A 287 10.05 -7.48 16.99
C LEU A 287 10.59 -8.55 16.02
N PRO A 288 11.90 -8.60 15.72
CA PRO A 288 12.43 -9.43 14.64
C PRO A 288 12.32 -10.93 14.99
N SER A 289 11.86 -11.73 14.03
CA SER A 289 11.88 -13.19 14.14
C SER A 289 13.33 -13.69 14.28
N SER A 290 13.61 -14.52 15.28
CA SER A 290 14.95 -15.06 15.55
C SER A 290 15.55 -15.83 14.37
N THR A 291 14.71 -16.32 13.46
CA THR A 291 15.12 -16.98 12.21
C THR A 291 15.80 -16.06 11.20
N SER A 292 15.41 -14.78 11.09
CA SER A 292 16.01 -13.86 10.09
C SER A 292 17.42 -13.46 10.49
N ALA A 293 17.62 -13.13 11.78
CA ALA A 293 18.90 -12.74 12.32
C ALA A 293 19.96 -13.84 12.17
N LEU A 294 19.58 -15.12 12.31
CA LEU A 294 20.50 -16.24 12.12
C LEU A 294 20.97 -16.37 10.66
N ALA A 295 20.07 -16.18 9.70
CA ALA A 295 20.40 -16.19 8.27
C ALA A 295 21.27 -15.00 7.87
N ALA A 296 20.94 -13.79 8.35
CA ALA A 296 21.74 -12.58 8.17
C ALA A 296 23.17 -12.77 8.71
N ALA A 297 23.30 -13.27 9.94
CA ALA A 297 24.59 -13.56 10.57
C ALA A 297 25.41 -14.65 9.86
N ALA A 298 24.78 -15.58 9.13
CA ALA A 298 25.48 -16.57 8.31
C ALA A 298 26.00 -15.95 7.00
N LEU A 299 25.20 -15.10 6.35
CA LEU A 299 25.60 -14.36 5.15
C LEU A 299 26.75 -13.38 5.44
N LEU A 300 26.65 -12.60 6.53
CA LEU A 300 27.65 -11.63 6.94
C LEU A 300 29.01 -12.27 7.24
N ARG A 301 29.05 -13.43 7.92
CA ARG A 301 30.30 -14.20 8.12
C ARG A 301 30.95 -14.62 6.80
N ARG A 302 30.16 -14.94 5.78
CA ARG A 302 30.68 -15.30 4.45
C ARG A 302 31.26 -14.08 3.74
N GLN A 303 30.54 -12.96 3.73
CA GLN A 303 30.96 -11.72 3.08
C GLN A 303 32.18 -11.07 3.76
N LEU A 304 32.23 -11.06 5.10
CA LEU A 304 33.40 -10.57 5.83
C LEU A 304 34.64 -11.40 5.50
N LYS A 305 34.52 -12.74 5.56
CA LYS A 305 35.64 -13.63 5.21
C LYS A 305 36.09 -13.42 3.76
N GLN A 306 35.17 -13.19 2.84
CA GLN A 306 35.50 -12.89 1.45
C GLN A 306 36.32 -11.60 1.35
N MET A 307 35.82 -10.47 1.88
CA MET A 307 36.52 -9.18 1.86
C MET A 307 37.86 -9.17 2.62
N GLN A 308 38.06 -10.08 3.57
CA GLN A 308 39.34 -10.29 4.26
C GLN A 308 40.29 -11.26 3.52
N THR A 309 39.82 -11.97 2.49
CA THR A 309 40.62 -12.92 1.69
C THR A 309 41.01 -12.31 0.34
N ASP A 310 40.09 -11.57 -0.27
CA ASP A 310 40.22 -11.00 -1.62
C ASP A 310 41.18 -9.80 -1.57
N LYS A 311 42.29 -9.89 -2.31
CA LYS A 311 43.39 -8.89 -2.28
C LYS A 311 43.23 -7.77 -3.30
N ASP A 312 42.21 -7.87 -4.15
CA ASP A 312 42.06 -7.05 -5.35
C ASP A 312 41.24 -5.78 -5.09
N ILE A 313 40.96 -5.47 -3.82
CA ILE A 313 40.25 -4.26 -3.37
C ILE A 313 41.27 -3.26 -2.80
N PRO A 314 41.85 -2.35 -3.61
CA PRO A 314 42.80 -1.36 -3.13
C PRO A 314 42.12 -0.37 -2.16
N GLY A 315 42.84 0.05 -1.13
CA GLY A 315 42.41 1.11 -0.21
C GLY A 315 41.40 0.71 0.87
N ILE A 316 40.81 -0.50 0.84
CA ILE A 316 39.79 -0.92 1.81
C ILE A 316 40.37 -1.91 2.82
N SER A 317 40.11 -1.67 4.11
CA SER A 317 40.30 -2.65 5.19
C SER A 317 39.03 -2.79 6.02
N CYS A 318 38.67 -4.01 6.42
CA CYS A 318 37.47 -4.28 7.22
C CYS A 318 37.67 -5.33 8.33
N GLY A 319 37.07 -5.06 9.49
CA GLY A 319 37.07 -5.91 10.67
C GLY A 319 35.76 -5.78 11.45
N LEU A 320 35.68 -6.41 12.62
CA LEU A 320 34.54 -6.25 13.53
C LEU A 320 34.84 -5.20 14.59
N VAL A 321 33.85 -4.38 14.95
CA VAL A 321 33.95 -3.47 16.11
C VAL A 321 34.06 -4.28 17.41
N SER A 322 33.56 -5.51 17.43
CA SER A 322 33.71 -6.47 18.52
C SER A 322 33.45 -7.90 18.02
N ASP A 323 34.27 -8.87 18.41
CA ASP A 323 34.17 -10.28 17.98
C ASP A 323 32.79 -10.92 18.27
N ASN A 324 32.10 -10.42 19.29
CA ASN A 324 30.76 -10.87 19.68
C ASN A 324 29.64 -10.36 18.75
N ASN A 325 29.87 -9.29 17.96
CA ASN A 325 28.84 -8.67 17.12
C ASN A 325 29.20 -8.67 15.62
N ILE A 326 28.64 -9.64 14.89
CA ILE A 326 28.79 -9.75 13.43
C ILE A 326 28.02 -8.65 12.64
N PHE A 327 27.19 -7.84 13.30
CA PHE A 327 26.37 -6.79 12.66
C PHE A 327 27.03 -5.40 12.70
N GLU A 328 28.20 -5.23 13.31
CA GLU A 328 28.92 -3.95 13.40
C GLU A 328 30.36 -4.13 12.93
N TRP A 329 30.65 -3.63 11.73
CA TRP A 329 31.98 -3.73 11.12
C TRP A 329 32.70 -2.39 11.19
N GLU A 330 33.97 -2.41 11.57
CA GLU A 330 34.86 -1.25 11.44
C GLU A 330 35.55 -1.31 10.08
N VAL A 331 35.56 -0.19 9.36
CA VAL A 331 36.11 -0.07 8.02
C VAL A 331 37.09 1.11 8.01
N MET A 332 38.27 0.92 7.42
CA MET A 332 39.17 2.01 7.08
C MET A 332 39.27 2.14 5.56
N LEU A 333 39.10 3.37 5.08
CA LEU A 333 39.11 3.76 3.67
C LEU A 333 40.31 4.67 3.42
N MET A 334 41.37 4.09 2.86
CA MET A 334 42.58 4.77 2.42
C MET A 334 42.38 5.23 0.98
N ILE A 335 42.19 6.53 0.78
CA ILE A 335 41.90 7.14 -0.51
C ILE A 335 43.20 7.34 -1.31
N SER A 336 43.24 6.82 -2.54
CA SER A 336 44.39 6.95 -3.45
C SER A 336 44.88 8.39 -3.57
N ASP A 337 46.20 8.61 -3.53
CA ASP A 337 46.84 9.93 -3.67
C ASP A 337 46.46 10.66 -4.97
N GLU A 338 46.05 9.92 -6.00
CA GLU A 338 45.57 10.45 -7.28
C GLU A 338 44.20 11.16 -7.16
N CYS A 339 43.44 10.92 -6.08
CA CYS A 339 42.18 11.60 -5.82
C CYS A 339 42.38 13.11 -5.62
N LYS A 340 41.88 13.89 -6.59
CA LYS A 340 41.96 15.36 -6.69
C LYS A 340 41.75 16.10 -5.35
N TYR A 341 40.73 15.70 -4.60
CA TYR A 341 40.32 16.38 -3.36
C TYR A 341 40.85 15.66 -2.10
N TYR A 342 40.56 14.36 -1.96
CA TYR A 342 40.75 13.59 -0.73
C TYR A 342 41.99 12.69 -0.72
N GLY A 343 42.81 12.71 -1.78
CA GLY A 343 43.95 11.78 -1.92
C GLY A 343 44.96 11.88 -0.78
N GLY A 344 45.32 10.71 -0.24
CA GLY A 344 46.12 10.52 0.96
C GLY A 344 45.29 10.44 2.27
N GLY A 345 43.97 10.63 2.22
CA GLY A 345 43.11 10.55 3.41
C GLY A 345 42.84 9.10 3.86
N ASN A 346 42.79 8.87 5.18
CA ASN A 346 42.48 7.57 5.77
C ASN A 346 41.24 7.68 6.67
N PHE A 347 40.05 7.54 6.09
CA PHE A 347 38.80 7.75 6.79
C PHE A 347 38.25 6.47 7.41
N ARG A 348 37.95 6.52 8.71
CA ARG A 348 37.38 5.41 9.46
C ARG A 348 35.85 5.51 9.49
N ALA A 349 35.18 4.39 9.27
CA ALA A 349 33.71 4.30 9.31
C ALA A 349 33.26 3.04 10.05
N VAL A 350 32.03 3.07 10.55
CA VAL A 350 31.32 1.91 11.10
C VAL A 350 30.15 1.58 10.18
N LEU A 351 30.04 0.32 9.81
CA LEU A 351 28.98 -0.23 8.97
C LEU A 351 28.07 -1.11 9.83
N THR A 352 26.85 -0.63 10.11
CA THR A 352 25.87 -1.29 10.98
C THR A 352 24.80 -1.99 10.14
N PHE A 353 24.69 -3.30 10.28
CA PHE A 353 23.76 -4.15 9.53
C PHE A 353 22.46 -4.42 10.30
N PRO A 354 21.28 -4.33 9.66
CA PRO A 354 20.01 -4.70 10.31
C PRO A 354 19.87 -6.23 10.44
N THR A 355 19.07 -6.68 11.43
CA THR A 355 18.70 -8.10 11.62
C THR A 355 17.81 -8.69 10.50
N THR A 356 17.44 -7.85 9.52
CA THR A 356 16.71 -8.19 8.29
C THR A 356 17.61 -8.17 7.05
N TYR A 357 18.91 -7.91 7.19
CA TYR A 357 19.88 -7.96 6.08
C TYR A 357 19.87 -9.35 5.41
N PRO A 358 19.88 -9.46 4.06
CA PRO A 358 20.10 -8.41 3.07
C PRO A 358 18.83 -7.75 2.52
N LEU A 359 17.66 -7.88 3.17
CA LEU A 359 16.42 -7.25 2.69
C LEU A 359 16.41 -5.73 2.88
N MET A 360 17.05 -5.25 3.95
CA MET A 360 17.26 -3.82 4.23
C MET A 360 18.75 -3.46 4.14
N PRO A 361 19.10 -2.24 3.69
CA PRO A 361 20.48 -1.78 3.62
C PRO A 361 21.12 -1.64 5.01
N PRO A 362 22.45 -1.78 5.11
CA PRO A 362 23.20 -1.32 6.27
C PRO A 362 23.26 0.22 6.34
N LYS A 363 23.72 0.75 7.47
CA LYS A 363 24.02 2.18 7.66
C LYS A 363 25.52 2.37 7.79
N LEU A 364 26.10 3.27 6.99
CA LEU A 364 27.52 3.64 7.08
C LEU A 364 27.62 5.01 7.77
N VAL A 365 28.41 5.07 8.84
CA VAL A 365 28.68 6.29 9.61
C VAL A 365 30.18 6.47 9.78
N PHE A 366 30.72 7.55 9.24
CA PHE A 366 32.10 7.97 9.43
C PHE A 366 32.35 8.40 10.88
N GLN A 367 33.49 7.97 11.41
CA GLN A 367 33.96 8.32 12.74
C GLN A 367 34.79 9.61 12.68
N SER A 368 35.08 10.20 13.84
CA SER A 368 36.00 11.35 13.89
C SER A 368 37.42 10.95 13.43
N PRO A 369 38.08 11.76 12.58
CA PRO A 369 37.59 13.00 11.97
C PRO A 369 36.66 12.74 10.77
N ILE A 370 35.50 13.40 10.79
CA ILE A 370 34.46 13.22 9.76
C ILE A 370 34.90 13.93 8.46
N PRO A 371 34.91 13.24 7.30
CA PRO A 371 35.25 13.85 6.02
C PRO A 371 34.22 14.91 5.60
N PHE A 372 34.68 16.14 5.32
CA PHE A 372 33.85 17.22 4.81
C PHE A 372 33.46 16.97 3.34
N HIS A 373 32.26 16.41 3.11
CA HIS A 373 31.83 15.91 1.79
C HIS A 373 30.32 16.22 1.53
N PRO A 374 29.89 16.56 0.29
CA PRO A 374 28.50 16.91 -0.03
C PRO A 374 27.44 15.88 0.41
N ASN A 375 27.73 14.58 0.27
CA ASN A 375 26.80 13.49 0.60
C ASN A 375 27.05 12.84 1.98
N ILE A 376 27.85 13.48 2.84
CA ILE A 376 28.09 13.02 4.22
C ILE A 376 27.57 14.09 5.19
N TYR A 377 26.60 13.70 6.01
CA TYR A 377 25.98 14.57 7.00
C TYR A 377 26.99 15.01 8.08
N PRO A 378 26.76 16.13 8.79
CA PRO A 378 27.62 16.58 9.90
C PRO A 378 27.74 15.62 11.09
N ASP A 379 26.86 14.61 11.20
CA ASP A 379 26.92 13.52 12.18
C ASP A 379 27.80 12.32 11.71
N GLY A 380 28.39 12.43 10.51
CA GLY A 380 29.20 11.39 9.87
C GLY A 380 28.39 10.39 9.04
N LYS A 381 27.06 10.44 9.04
CA LYS A 381 26.23 9.50 8.27
C LYS A 381 26.37 9.76 6.76
N LEU A 382 26.60 8.70 5.99
CA LEU A 382 26.59 8.73 4.53
C LEU A 382 25.17 8.66 3.97
N CYS A 383 24.89 9.38 2.87
CA CYS A 383 23.65 9.26 2.10
C CYS A 383 23.96 9.07 0.60
N ILE A 384 23.67 7.87 0.07
CA ILE A 384 23.79 7.53 -1.35
C ILE A 384 22.68 6.56 -1.74
N SER A 385 22.27 6.56 -3.01
CA SER A 385 21.14 5.79 -3.55
C SER A 385 21.20 4.30 -3.22
N ILE A 386 22.36 3.65 -3.32
CA ILE A 386 22.56 2.24 -2.96
C ILE A 386 22.22 1.92 -1.48
N LEU A 387 22.20 2.91 -0.59
CA LEU A 387 21.77 2.78 0.81
C LEU A 387 20.32 3.23 1.07
N HIS A 388 19.59 3.68 0.05
CA HIS A 388 18.16 3.96 0.16
C HIS A 388 17.36 2.65 0.19
N PRO A 389 16.34 2.50 1.07
CA PRO A 389 15.50 1.29 1.14
C PRO A 389 14.83 0.94 -0.19
N PRO A 390 14.48 -0.35 -0.42
CA PRO A 390 13.83 -0.83 -1.64
C PRO A 390 12.33 -0.47 -1.74
N GLU A 391 11.90 0.65 -1.14
CA GLU A 391 10.50 1.10 -1.15
C GLU A 391 10.15 1.78 -2.48
N GLU A 392 8.87 1.77 -2.87
CA GLU A 392 8.41 2.44 -4.09
C GLU A 392 8.54 3.96 -3.95
N ASP A 393 9.36 4.58 -4.81
CA ASP A 393 9.60 6.02 -4.80
C ASP A 393 8.35 6.80 -5.19
N ILE A 394 7.74 7.45 -4.20
CA ILE A 394 6.58 8.35 -4.34
C ILE A 394 6.91 9.50 -5.31
N SER A 395 8.18 9.84 -5.49
CA SER A 395 8.71 10.92 -6.32
C SER A 395 9.05 10.47 -7.75
N GLY A 396 9.47 9.21 -7.92
CA GLY A 396 9.86 8.60 -9.20
C GLY A 396 11.18 9.12 -9.80
N TYR A 397 12.13 9.60 -8.99
CA TYR A 397 13.36 10.23 -9.48
C TYR A 397 14.59 9.31 -9.51
N GLU A 398 14.69 8.31 -8.62
CA GLU A 398 15.75 7.28 -8.68
C GLU A 398 15.17 5.95 -9.17
N MET A 399 15.93 5.17 -9.94
CA MET A 399 15.52 3.85 -10.43
C MET A 399 15.62 2.78 -9.34
N ALA A 400 14.75 1.76 -9.41
CA ALA A 400 14.82 0.60 -8.50
C ALA A 400 16.14 -0.20 -8.61
N SER A 401 16.91 -0.02 -9.68
CA SER A 401 18.25 -0.59 -9.86
C SER A 401 19.38 0.19 -9.17
N GLU A 402 19.12 1.45 -8.79
CA GLU A 402 20.10 2.33 -8.13
C GLU A 402 19.97 2.27 -6.60
N ARG A 403 18.84 1.76 -6.10
CA ARG A 403 18.55 1.57 -4.68
C ARG A 403 19.14 0.29 -4.11
N TRP A 404 19.02 0.12 -2.79
CA TRP A 404 19.38 -1.13 -2.14
C TRP A 404 18.64 -2.33 -2.76
N SER A 405 19.38 -3.40 -3.02
CA SER A 405 18.85 -4.67 -3.49
C SER A 405 19.59 -5.81 -2.79
N PRO A 406 18.93 -6.93 -2.42
CA PRO A 406 19.58 -8.09 -1.79
C PRO A 406 20.71 -8.75 -2.59
N VAL A 407 20.94 -8.31 -3.83
CA VAL A 407 22.07 -8.71 -4.68
C VAL A 407 23.37 -7.95 -4.34
N GLN A 408 23.27 -6.77 -3.73
CA GLN A 408 24.41 -5.92 -3.38
C GLN A 408 25.21 -6.49 -2.20
N SER A 409 26.52 -6.22 -2.16
CA SER A 409 27.46 -6.66 -1.13
C SER A 409 28.00 -5.48 -0.32
N PRO A 410 28.60 -5.71 0.86
CA PRO A 410 29.29 -4.64 1.59
C PRO A 410 30.46 -4.06 0.79
N GLU A 411 31.12 -4.90 -0.01
CA GLU A 411 32.10 -4.53 -1.03
C GLU A 411 31.53 -3.55 -2.07
N SER A 412 30.37 -3.83 -2.69
CA SER A 412 29.80 -2.92 -3.71
C SER A 412 29.35 -1.57 -3.12
N ILE A 413 28.95 -1.55 -1.85
CA ILE A 413 28.75 -0.29 -1.10
C ILE A 413 30.07 0.48 -1.00
N LEU A 414 31.15 -0.14 -0.52
CA LEU A 414 32.42 0.56 -0.29
C LEU A 414 33.13 1.00 -1.59
N LEU A 415 32.99 0.23 -2.67
CA LEU A 415 33.43 0.65 -4.01
C LEU A 415 32.65 1.89 -4.50
N SER A 416 31.33 1.94 -4.24
CA SER A 416 30.53 3.14 -4.51
C SER A 416 30.97 4.34 -3.65
N VAL A 417 31.44 4.12 -2.43
CA VAL A 417 32.01 5.19 -1.56
C VAL A 417 33.34 5.71 -2.11
N ILE A 418 34.24 4.86 -2.61
CA ILE A 418 35.50 5.31 -3.21
C ILE A 418 35.22 6.16 -4.46
N SER A 419 34.37 5.68 -5.37
CA SER A 419 33.97 6.45 -6.57
C SER A 419 33.35 7.80 -6.23
N LEU A 420 32.60 7.89 -5.12
CA LEU A 420 32.03 9.14 -4.63
C LEU A 420 33.09 10.14 -4.12
N PHE A 421 34.17 9.66 -3.50
CA PHE A 421 35.30 10.51 -3.12
C PHE A 421 36.10 11.01 -4.34
N GLU A 422 36.11 10.27 -5.45
CA GLU A 422 36.78 10.68 -6.69
C GLU A 422 36.06 11.83 -7.41
N ASP A 423 34.74 11.73 -7.60
CA ASP A 423 33.90 12.86 -8.07
C ASP A 423 32.64 13.05 -7.18
N PRO A 424 32.70 13.99 -6.21
CA PRO A 424 31.59 14.22 -5.28
C PRO A 424 30.31 14.74 -5.95
N ASN A 425 29.17 14.13 -5.61
CA ASN A 425 27.87 14.44 -6.23
C ASN A 425 27.15 15.58 -5.49
N ASP A 426 26.79 16.66 -6.19
CA ASP A 426 26.06 17.81 -5.66
C ASP A 426 24.57 17.89 -6.09
N GLU A 427 24.03 16.89 -6.78
CA GLU A 427 22.59 16.80 -7.13
C GLU A 427 21.72 16.51 -5.90
N SER A 428 22.12 15.52 -5.09
CA SER A 428 21.45 15.13 -3.83
C SER A 428 22.38 15.25 -2.62
N PRO A 429 22.69 16.49 -2.17
CA PRO A 429 23.60 16.72 -1.06
C PRO A 429 22.94 16.50 0.31
N ALA A 430 23.61 15.73 1.16
CA ALA A 430 23.31 15.60 2.59
C ALA A 430 23.81 16.84 3.40
N ASN A 431 24.82 17.53 2.87
CA ASN A 431 25.52 18.64 3.50
C ASN A 431 25.54 19.83 2.51
N LEU A 432 24.63 20.77 2.74
CA LEU A 432 24.41 21.92 1.87
C LEU A 432 25.66 22.81 1.77
N ASP A 433 26.33 23.08 2.89
CA ASP A 433 27.55 23.89 2.94
C ASP A 433 28.66 23.29 2.05
N ALA A 434 28.87 21.98 2.14
CA ALA A 434 29.86 21.27 1.32
C ALA A 434 29.50 21.31 -0.18
N ALA A 435 28.21 21.20 -0.52
CA ALA A 435 27.73 21.26 -1.90
C ALA A 435 27.83 22.66 -2.52
N VAL A 436 27.48 23.72 -1.78
CA VAL A 436 27.63 25.12 -2.22
C VAL A 436 29.11 25.44 -2.46
N LEU A 437 29.99 25.12 -1.51
CA LEU A 437 31.43 25.37 -1.66
C LEU A 437 32.07 24.55 -2.79
N LEU A 438 31.58 23.33 -3.05
CA LEU A 438 32.00 22.53 -4.21
C LEU A 438 31.58 23.18 -5.53
N ARG A 439 30.36 23.72 -5.62
CA ARG A 439 29.89 24.46 -6.81
C ARG A 439 30.73 25.72 -7.04
N GLU A 440 31.02 26.48 -5.98
CA GLU A 440 31.92 27.65 -6.07
C GLU A 440 33.34 27.28 -6.54
N GLU A 441 33.90 26.14 -6.09
CA GLU A 441 35.23 25.70 -6.55
C GLU A 441 35.20 25.13 -7.97
N ARG A 442 34.15 24.38 -8.37
CA ARG A 442 33.93 23.97 -9.77
C ARG A 442 33.75 25.18 -10.70
N ALA A 443 33.15 26.27 -10.21
CA ALA A 443 33.05 27.56 -10.91
C ALA A 443 34.31 28.44 -10.80
N GLY A 444 35.35 28.02 -10.07
CA GLY A 444 36.60 28.76 -9.87
C GLY A 444 36.51 30.01 -8.99
N GLN A 445 35.37 30.24 -8.33
CA GLN A 445 35.10 31.41 -7.48
C GLN A 445 35.77 31.29 -6.11
N SER A 446 35.84 30.08 -5.57
CA SER A 446 36.36 29.77 -4.23
C SER A 446 37.38 28.63 -4.26
N LYS A 447 38.17 28.53 -3.20
CA LYS A 447 39.08 27.39 -2.92
C LYS A 447 38.91 26.87 -1.50
N GLU A 448 37.84 27.31 -0.81
CA GLU A 448 37.57 26.98 0.58
C GLU A 448 37.12 25.52 0.74
N PHE A 449 36.44 24.93 -0.25
CA PHE A 449 36.09 23.51 -0.28
C PHE A 449 37.33 22.63 -0.17
N ARG A 450 38.26 22.71 -1.13
CA ARG A 450 39.52 21.94 -1.11
C ARG A 450 40.38 22.26 0.11
N LYS A 451 40.34 23.48 0.62
CA LYS A 451 41.05 23.87 1.86
C LYS A 451 40.48 23.16 3.10
N ARG A 452 39.15 23.04 3.23
CA ARG A 452 38.49 22.27 4.29
C ARG A 452 38.76 20.77 4.14
N VAL A 453 38.60 20.22 2.94
CA VAL A 453 38.92 18.81 2.65
C VAL A 453 40.37 18.48 3.03
N ARG A 454 41.35 19.31 2.62
CA ARG A 454 42.77 19.13 2.97
C ARG A 454 43.10 19.44 4.45
N LYS A 455 42.15 19.94 5.25
CA LYS A 455 42.23 19.90 6.72
C LYS A 455 41.82 18.52 7.23
N CYS A 456 40.63 18.04 6.85
CA CYS A 456 40.12 16.73 7.25
C CYS A 456 41.03 15.56 6.83
N VAL A 457 41.69 15.65 5.67
CA VAL A 457 42.69 14.65 5.23
C VAL A 457 43.88 14.58 6.20
N ARG A 458 44.43 15.72 6.64
CA ARG A 458 45.57 15.75 7.59
C ARG A 458 45.15 15.29 8.99
N GLU A 459 43.98 15.73 9.45
CA GLU A 459 43.36 15.22 10.69
C GLU A 459 43.21 13.68 10.64
N SER A 460 42.84 13.11 9.48
CA SER A 460 42.67 11.66 9.30
C SER A 460 43.98 10.86 9.33
N LEU A 461 45.12 11.53 9.10
CA LEU A 461 46.46 10.98 9.25
C LEU A 461 47.04 11.17 10.66
N GLY A 462 46.36 11.91 11.53
CA GLY A 462 46.87 12.31 12.85
C GLY A 462 47.86 13.48 12.80
N GLU A 463 47.81 14.31 11.75
CA GLU A 463 48.54 15.57 11.65
C GLU A 463 47.66 16.76 12.10
N ASP A 464 48.08 17.47 13.15
CA ASP A 464 47.40 18.66 13.71
C ASP A 464 47.44 19.91 12.77
#